data_AF-A0A1X2GBI3-F1
#
_entry.id   AF-A0A1X2GBI3-F1
#
_cell.length_a   1.000
_cell.length_b   1.000
_cell.length_c   1.000
_cell.angle_alpha   90.00
_cell.angle_beta   90.00
_cell.angle_gamma   90.00
#
_symmetry.space_group_name_H-M   'P 1'
#
loop_
_entity.id
_entity.type
_entity.pdbx_description
1 polymer ?
#
loop_
_entity_poly.entity_id
_entity_poly.type
_entity_poly.pdbx_seq_one_letter_code
_entity_poly.pdbx_strand_id
1 'polypeptide(L)'
;MAALHRARSYRTPPSASSSDDDDQIMALPSPLPTHDSYHPHHHHHQPPHQKLPSPIPSIQPEPTSPVTPPLPPALLPGSASIPIIAISPSIPHHHDDIIPQLADHPMLGDMDDVQLLHQHSSHDDPVDQPSPASSSSTSSLVFHHLHSPPNQTPTRPAAAMVREASRPLHLPPSITDDDEDLVNKQLGDFYIRRLLGMGAFSKVYLAERPTPQGDIENFAIKTINKFGMYKDPRILASIEREVGVLKFIDHPNIVHIEATMETEHSLCIVLEYAQGVELFDFVQKLHTSGTPLDEVLIRKIFLQLIHVVQWMHRHNIVHRDLKPENILIHMDDHHQPHLKITDFGLARVIDPHSPILHTRCGSEEYAAPEIVQSKGYDGRQTDTWALGVILYALLTGHLPFSYDATRGERVTQLFYRIVRSQVKWPKDWDLAYLSDARQLVEKILVRQPELRISLDEMEQLDWFS
;
A
#
# COMPACT_ATOMS: atom_id res chain seq x y z
N MET A 1 -6.79 16.85 53.00
CA MET A 1 -5.81 16.47 54.05
C MET A 1 -4.45 16.25 53.39
N ALA A 2 -3.62 17.32 53.40
CA ALA A 2 -2.17 17.39 53.12
C ALA A 2 -1.65 16.87 51.75
N ALA A 3 -0.67 17.47 51.05
CA ALA A 3 0.08 18.73 51.07
C ALA A 3 0.97 18.67 49.79
N LEU A 4 0.88 19.62 48.84
CA LEU A 4 1.72 20.82 48.69
C LEU A 4 3.20 20.57 48.29
N HIS A 5 3.57 20.99 47.07
CA HIS A 5 4.68 21.91 46.69
C HIS A 5 5.00 21.72 45.19
N ARG A 6 4.65 22.63 44.25
CA ARG A 6 5.27 23.94 43.88
C ARG A 6 6.80 23.83 43.69
N ALA A 7 7.43 24.34 42.62
CA ALA A 7 7.14 25.56 41.88
C ALA A 7 7.82 25.62 40.49
N ARG A 8 7.17 26.36 39.59
CA ARG A 8 7.78 27.08 38.45
C ARG A 8 8.53 28.31 38.97
N SER A 9 9.62 28.71 38.33
CA SER A 9 10.01 30.12 38.21
C SER A 9 10.92 30.39 37.01
N TYR A 10 10.39 31.19 36.09
CA TYR A 10 11.01 32.20 35.22
C TYR A 10 12.54 32.31 35.12
N ARG A 11 13.05 32.39 33.88
CA ARG A 11 13.93 33.49 33.43
C ARG A 11 13.97 33.60 31.89
N THR A 12 13.93 34.85 31.46
CA THR A 12 13.93 35.44 30.11
C THR A 12 15.30 35.37 29.40
N PRO A 13 15.38 35.71 28.09
CA PRO A 13 16.48 35.38 27.18
C PRO A 13 17.55 36.50 27.10
N PRO A 14 18.69 36.30 26.40
CA PRO A 14 19.54 37.41 26.01
C PRO A 14 19.51 37.69 24.50
N SER A 15 19.45 38.97 24.17
CA SER A 15 19.72 39.60 22.87
C SER A 15 21.12 40.23 22.85
N ALA A 16 21.58 40.52 21.62
CA ALA A 16 22.89 41.00 21.15
C ALA A 16 23.53 42.25 21.81
N SER A 17 24.86 42.35 21.67
CA SER A 17 25.73 43.53 21.34
C SER A 17 27.18 43.26 21.81
N SER A 18 28.18 43.15 20.93
CA SER A 18 29.05 44.17 20.28
C SER A 18 30.38 44.42 21.02
N SER A 19 31.50 44.12 20.36
CA SER A 19 32.84 44.76 20.43
C SER A 19 33.80 43.84 19.65
N ASP A 20 34.19 44.19 18.42
CA ASP A 20 35.41 44.95 18.09
C ASP A 20 36.67 44.29 18.67
N ASP A 21 37.46 43.66 17.79
CA ASP A 21 38.90 43.91 17.68
C ASP A 21 39.45 43.34 16.35
N ASP A 22 40.20 44.21 15.69
CA ASP A 22 40.92 44.07 14.43
C ASP A 22 42.04 43.01 14.46
N ASP A 23 42.29 42.35 13.31
CA ASP A 23 43.63 42.32 12.69
C ASP A 23 43.64 41.61 11.30
N GLN A 24 43.64 42.45 10.26
CA GLN A 24 44.70 42.57 9.24
C GLN A 24 45.15 41.39 8.31
N ILE A 25 45.13 41.72 7.00
CA ILE A 25 45.97 41.29 5.82
C ILE A 25 45.72 39.85 5.27
N MET A 26 45.40 39.59 3.99
CA MET A 26 46.03 39.99 2.72
C MET A 26 45.09 39.77 1.51
N ALA A 27 45.29 40.60 0.47
CA ALA A 27 44.56 40.64 -0.78
C ALA A 27 45.21 39.78 -1.91
N LEU A 28 44.34 39.17 -2.73
CA LEU A 28 44.39 38.96 -4.21
C LEU A 28 45.58 38.16 -4.84
N PRO A 29 45.51 37.69 -6.12
CA PRO A 29 44.46 37.85 -7.14
C PRO A 29 44.04 36.58 -7.92
N SER A 30 42.96 36.72 -8.70
CA SER A 30 42.58 35.91 -9.86
C SER A 30 43.63 35.89 -10.98
N PRO A 31 43.47 34.99 -11.97
CA PRO A 31 43.66 35.41 -13.36
C PRO A 31 42.51 35.00 -14.30
N LEU A 32 42.17 35.93 -15.20
CA LEU A 32 41.40 35.78 -16.45
C LEU A 32 42.34 35.27 -17.60
N PRO A 33 41.99 35.38 -18.89
CA PRO A 33 41.17 34.47 -19.70
C PRO A 33 41.96 33.95 -20.92
N THR A 34 41.42 33.00 -21.71
CA THR A 34 41.94 32.72 -23.06
C THR A 34 40.81 32.61 -24.08
N HIS A 35 40.80 33.59 -25.00
CA HIS A 35 40.23 33.51 -26.33
C HIS A 35 40.95 32.41 -27.14
N ASP A 36 40.22 31.64 -27.94
CA ASP A 36 40.59 31.52 -29.36
C ASP A 36 39.42 31.00 -30.22
N SER A 37 39.17 31.79 -31.26
CA SER A 37 38.24 31.62 -32.36
C SER A 37 38.81 30.69 -33.43
N TYR A 38 38.02 29.82 -34.06
CA TYR A 38 38.19 29.45 -35.48
C TYR A 38 36.91 28.81 -36.06
N HIS A 39 36.30 29.52 -37.00
CA HIS A 39 35.41 28.99 -38.04
C HIS A 39 36.28 28.46 -39.20
N PRO A 40 35.76 27.55 -40.05
CA PRO A 40 35.57 28.01 -41.42
C PRO A 40 34.28 27.51 -42.11
N HIS A 41 33.87 28.32 -43.08
CA HIS A 41 32.83 28.12 -44.08
C HIS A 41 33.20 27.11 -45.18
N HIS A 42 32.17 26.62 -45.87
CA HIS A 42 32.04 26.21 -47.30
C HIS A 42 31.18 24.93 -47.38
N HIS A 43 30.24 24.70 -48.30
CA HIS A 43 29.82 25.41 -49.50
C HIS A 43 28.39 24.96 -49.86
N HIS A 44 27.64 25.89 -50.46
CA HIS A 44 26.36 25.71 -51.15
C HIS A 44 26.49 24.73 -52.34
N HIS A 45 25.58 23.76 -52.46
CA HIS A 45 25.19 23.17 -53.75
C HIS A 45 23.71 22.78 -53.74
N GLN A 46 22.91 23.53 -54.49
CA GLN A 46 21.59 23.13 -55.00
C GLN A 46 21.74 22.14 -56.16
N PRO A 47 20.77 21.23 -56.36
CA PRO A 47 20.36 20.78 -57.68
C PRO A 47 18.96 21.31 -58.06
N PRO A 48 18.59 21.27 -59.37
CA PRO A 48 17.74 22.26 -59.99
C PRO A 48 16.24 21.93 -60.02
N HIS A 49 15.48 23.00 -60.23
CA HIS A 49 14.07 23.08 -60.60
C HIS A 49 13.51 21.92 -61.44
N GLN A 50 12.40 21.34 -60.97
CA GLN A 50 11.40 20.72 -61.83
C GLN A 50 10.07 21.50 -61.75
N LYS A 51 9.50 21.68 -62.93
CA LYS A 51 8.36 22.54 -63.27
C LYS A 51 7.05 22.11 -62.57
N LEU A 52 6.28 23.09 -62.12
CA LEU A 52 4.85 22.93 -61.81
C LEU A 52 4.06 22.49 -63.06
N PRO A 53 3.07 21.58 -62.92
CA PRO A 53 1.88 21.57 -63.75
C PRO A 53 0.74 22.38 -63.11
N SER A 54 -0.05 23.00 -63.98
CA SER A 54 -1.24 23.83 -63.74
C SER A 54 -2.41 23.07 -63.07
N PRO A 55 -3.44 23.77 -62.55
CA PRO A 55 -4.37 23.22 -61.56
C PRO A 55 -5.45 22.30 -62.16
N ILE A 56 -5.74 21.22 -61.44
CA ILE A 56 -6.87 20.29 -61.67
C ILE A 56 -8.10 20.84 -60.90
N PRO A 57 -9.35 20.69 -61.40
CA PRO A 57 -10.52 21.38 -60.87
C PRO A 57 -10.90 20.90 -59.47
N SER A 58 -11.38 21.82 -58.64
CA SER A 58 -11.93 21.57 -57.31
C SER A 58 -13.10 20.57 -57.36
N ILE A 59 -12.89 19.37 -56.81
CA ILE A 59 -13.96 18.43 -56.46
C ILE A 59 -14.42 18.80 -55.05
N GLN A 60 -15.67 19.24 -54.93
CA GLN A 60 -16.32 19.43 -53.62
C GLN A 60 -16.43 18.08 -52.92
N PRO A 61 -16.11 17.98 -51.60
CA PRO A 61 -16.40 16.76 -50.87
C PRO A 61 -17.92 16.62 -50.68
N GLU A 62 -18.48 15.48 -51.09
CA GLU A 62 -19.83 15.09 -50.70
C GLU A 62 -19.92 14.99 -49.16
N PRO A 63 -21.08 15.31 -48.57
CA PRO A 63 -21.27 15.18 -47.13
C PRO A 63 -21.26 13.69 -46.77
N THR A 64 -20.20 13.25 -46.09
CA THR A 64 -20.16 11.94 -45.46
C THR A 64 -21.26 11.88 -44.39
N SER A 65 -22.22 10.97 -44.59
CA SER A 65 -23.21 10.58 -43.58
C SER A 65 -22.53 10.32 -42.23
N PRO A 66 -23.16 10.69 -41.10
CA PRO A 66 -22.59 10.39 -39.78
C PRO A 66 -22.41 8.88 -39.66
N VAL A 67 -21.15 8.45 -39.49
CA VAL A 67 -20.84 7.09 -39.08
C VAL A 67 -21.35 6.97 -37.65
N THR A 68 -22.49 6.31 -37.49
CA THR A 68 -23.00 5.91 -36.18
C THR A 68 -21.91 5.09 -35.50
N PRO A 69 -21.50 5.42 -34.26
CA PRO A 69 -20.59 4.55 -33.52
C PRO A 69 -21.22 3.15 -33.45
N PRO A 70 -20.43 2.06 -33.48
CA PRO A 70 -20.97 0.72 -33.32
C PRO A 70 -21.81 0.68 -32.04
N LEU A 71 -23.02 0.11 -32.14
CA LEU A 71 -23.85 -0.10 -30.96
C LEU A 71 -23.01 -0.86 -29.91
N PRO A 72 -23.10 -0.49 -28.62
CA PRO A 72 -22.49 -1.29 -27.57
C PRO A 72 -22.98 -2.74 -27.70
N PRO A 73 -22.12 -3.74 -27.44
CA PRO A 73 -22.50 -5.14 -27.55
C PRO A 73 -23.79 -5.35 -26.77
N ALA A 74 -24.76 -5.99 -27.43
CA ALA A 74 -26.06 -6.29 -26.85
C ALA A 74 -25.86 -6.95 -25.48
N LEU A 75 -26.54 -6.40 -24.46
CA LEU A 75 -26.64 -6.96 -23.12
C LEU A 75 -26.73 -8.48 -23.20
N LEU A 76 -25.82 -9.19 -22.51
CA LEU A 76 -25.96 -10.63 -22.36
C LEU A 76 -27.37 -10.92 -21.82
N PRO A 77 -28.19 -11.73 -22.50
CA PRO A 77 -29.58 -11.91 -22.15
C PRO A 77 -29.68 -12.51 -20.74
N GLY A 78 -30.17 -11.72 -19.77
CA GLY A 78 -30.47 -12.17 -18.41
C GLY A 78 -29.72 -11.49 -17.25
N SER A 79 -28.78 -10.56 -17.51
CA SER A 79 -28.12 -9.82 -16.43
C SER A 79 -28.99 -8.65 -15.92
N ALA A 80 -29.25 -8.61 -14.61
CA ALA A 80 -29.92 -7.47 -13.99
C ALA A 80 -28.94 -6.29 -13.87
N SER A 81 -29.35 -5.11 -14.34
CA SER A 81 -28.56 -3.87 -14.20
C SER A 81 -28.70 -3.30 -12.80
N ILE A 82 -27.57 -2.98 -12.17
CA ILE A 82 -27.51 -2.28 -10.89
C ILE A 82 -27.49 -0.76 -11.16
N PRO A 83 -28.42 0.02 -10.57
CA PRO A 83 -28.41 1.47 -10.73
C PRO A 83 -27.15 2.10 -10.12
N ILE A 84 -26.54 3.03 -10.86
CA ILE A 84 -25.41 3.85 -10.40
C ILE A 84 -25.91 5.26 -10.11
N ILE A 85 -25.58 5.76 -8.92
CA ILE A 85 -25.88 7.11 -8.43
C ILE A 85 -24.81 8.09 -8.93
N ALA A 86 -23.53 7.72 -8.87
CA ALA A 86 -22.42 8.55 -9.29
C ALA A 86 -21.25 7.73 -9.85
N ILE A 87 -20.50 8.32 -10.79
CA ILE A 87 -19.26 7.78 -11.35
C ILE A 87 -18.21 8.91 -11.38
N SER A 88 -17.01 8.62 -10.89
CA SER A 88 -15.83 9.47 -11.06
C SER A 88 -14.74 8.63 -11.71
N PRO A 89 -14.46 8.80 -13.02
CA PRO A 89 -13.33 8.14 -13.67
C PRO A 89 -12.01 8.63 -13.07
N SER A 90 -10.96 7.83 -13.16
CA SER A 90 -9.60 8.33 -12.98
C SER A 90 -9.21 9.17 -14.20
N ILE A 91 -8.49 10.26 -13.97
CA ILE A 91 -7.94 11.08 -15.05
C ILE A 91 -6.44 10.78 -15.07
N PRO A 92 -5.83 10.50 -16.24
CA PRO A 92 -4.39 10.36 -16.32
C PRO A 92 -3.73 11.67 -15.87
N HIS A 93 -3.02 11.64 -14.75
CA HIS A 93 -2.24 12.78 -14.27
C HIS A 93 -0.83 12.72 -14.88
N HIS A 94 -0.30 13.85 -15.33
CA HIS A 94 1.11 13.94 -15.71
C HIS A 94 1.99 13.87 -14.46
N HIS A 95 3.08 13.09 -14.53
CA HIS A 95 3.93 12.72 -13.38
C HIS A 95 4.42 13.90 -12.51
N ASP A 96 4.55 15.10 -13.07
CA ASP A 96 5.15 16.25 -12.39
C ASP A 96 4.18 17.04 -11.45
N ASP A 97 2.86 16.82 -11.54
CA ASP A 97 1.84 17.57 -10.77
C ASP A 97 1.23 16.78 -9.59
N ILE A 98 1.71 15.56 -9.34
CA ILE A 98 1.10 14.57 -8.43
C ILE A 98 1.21 14.98 -6.94
N ILE A 99 2.38 15.46 -6.52
CA ILE A 99 2.70 15.62 -5.09
C ILE A 99 2.04 16.85 -4.44
N PRO A 100 1.99 18.04 -5.06
CA PRO A 100 1.31 19.19 -4.44
C PRO A 100 -0.18 18.93 -4.19
N GLN A 101 -0.87 18.24 -5.13
CA GLN A 101 -2.30 17.94 -5.00
C GLN A 101 -2.58 16.88 -3.93
N LEU A 102 -1.69 15.90 -3.78
CA LEU A 102 -1.77 14.87 -2.75
C LEU A 102 -1.46 15.40 -1.34
N ALA A 103 -0.50 16.30 -1.20
CA ALA A 103 -0.09 16.87 0.08
C ALA A 103 -1.16 17.79 0.71
N ASP A 104 -1.91 18.52 -0.12
CA ASP A 104 -3.00 19.40 0.32
C ASP A 104 -4.31 18.63 0.64
N HIS A 105 -4.38 17.32 0.36
CA HIS A 105 -5.57 16.53 0.63
C HIS A 105 -5.70 16.27 2.15
N PRO A 106 -6.78 16.74 2.81
CA PRO A 106 -6.89 16.76 4.28
C PRO A 106 -6.80 15.37 4.92
N MET A 107 -7.16 14.33 4.16
CA MET A 107 -7.16 12.93 4.62
C MET A 107 -5.87 12.17 4.31
N LEU A 108 -4.93 12.74 3.53
CA LEU A 108 -3.66 12.10 3.18
C LEU A 108 -2.49 12.53 4.07
N GLY A 109 -2.62 13.68 4.74
CA GLY A 109 -1.69 14.14 5.78
C GLY A 109 -1.85 13.44 7.14
N ASP A 110 -1.08 13.87 8.13
CA ASP A 110 -1.03 13.27 9.49
C ASP A 110 -2.19 13.71 10.40
N MET A 111 -3.40 13.96 9.85
CA MET A 111 -4.58 14.05 10.71
C MET A 111 -4.77 12.67 11.34
N ASP A 112 -4.30 12.54 12.59
CA ASP A 112 -4.43 11.34 13.40
C ASP A 112 -5.87 10.83 13.33
N ASP A 113 -6.04 9.53 13.08
CA ASP A 113 -7.35 8.86 13.10
C ASP A 113 -8.09 9.10 14.44
N VAL A 114 -7.35 9.47 15.49
CA VAL A 114 -7.84 9.89 16.81
C VAL A 114 -8.54 11.25 16.78
N GLN A 115 -8.07 12.23 16.00
CA GLN A 115 -8.72 13.55 15.92
C GLN A 115 -9.99 13.51 15.06
N LEU A 116 -10.06 12.65 14.04
CA LEU A 116 -11.28 12.40 13.25
C LEU A 116 -12.43 11.87 14.12
N LEU A 117 -12.13 11.03 15.13
CA LEU A 117 -13.10 10.58 16.13
C LEU A 117 -13.65 11.73 17.00
N HIS A 118 -12.87 12.79 17.22
CA HIS A 118 -13.27 13.94 18.04
C HIS A 118 -14.06 15.00 17.25
N GLN A 119 -13.91 15.08 15.92
CA GLN A 119 -14.67 16.04 15.10
C GLN A 119 -16.12 15.61 14.87
N HIS A 120 -16.38 14.31 14.66
CA HIS A 120 -17.75 13.79 14.46
C HIS A 120 -18.56 13.58 15.75
N SER A 121 -17.95 13.76 16.92
CA SER A 121 -18.63 13.70 18.22
C SER A 121 -19.17 15.07 18.69
N SER A 122 -19.11 16.10 17.84
CA SER A 122 -19.57 17.47 18.16
C SER A 122 -20.96 17.83 17.62
N HIS A 123 -21.82 16.84 17.32
CA HIS A 123 -23.26 17.09 17.19
C HIS A 123 -23.95 16.81 18.54
N ASP A 124 -24.33 17.92 19.15
CA ASP A 124 -25.02 18.06 20.42
C ASP A 124 -26.28 17.17 20.52
N ASP A 125 -26.34 16.36 21.57
CA ASP A 125 -27.57 16.00 22.26
C ASP A 125 -27.35 16.14 23.78
N PRO A 126 -28.33 16.66 24.53
CA PRO A 126 -28.10 17.12 25.89
C PRO A 126 -27.95 15.98 26.89
N VAL A 127 -26.95 16.18 27.75
CA VAL A 127 -26.61 15.41 28.95
C VAL A 127 -27.81 15.28 29.89
N ASP A 128 -28.20 14.04 30.21
CA ASP A 128 -28.97 13.76 31.43
C ASP A 128 -28.11 12.96 32.41
N GLN A 129 -28.05 13.43 33.65
CA GLN A 129 -27.17 12.94 34.71
C GLN A 129 -27.71 11.65 35.36
N PRO A 130 -26.83 10.80 35.93
CA PRO A 130 -27.23 9.52 36.51
C PRO A 130 -27.66 9.65 37.98
N SER A 131 -28.44 8.68 38.46
CA SER A 131 -28.62 8.41 39.89
C SER A 131 -28.76 6.90 40.19
N PRO A 132 -28.41 6.46 41.42
CA PRO A 132 -27.86 5.12 41.67
C PRO A 132 -28.73 4.20 42.55
N ALA A 133 -28.59 2.88 42.40
CA ALA A 133 -28.95 1.83 43.38
C ALA A 133 -28.51 0.46 42.80
N SER A 134 -27.52 -0.27 43.33
CA SER A 134 -27.45 -1.08 44.56
C SER A 134 -27.73 -2.57 44.36
N SER A 135 -26.90 -3.38 45.05
CA SER A 135 -27.08 -4.75 45.55
C SER A 135 -26.98 -5.96 44.61
N SER A 136 -25.81 -6.61 44.69
CA SER A 136 -25.59 -8.02 45.07
C SER A 136 -26.50 -9.13 44.54
N SER A 137 -25.90 -10.14 43.91
CA SER A 137 -25.90 -11.51 44.48
C SER A 137 -24.99 -12.47 43.71
N THR A 138 -24.34 -13.30 44.50
CA THR A 138 -23.49 -14.46 44.19
C THR A 138 -24.30 -15.61 43.59
N SER A 139 -23.72 -16.39 42.66
CA SER A 139 -23.71 -17.86 42.82
C SER A 139 -22.76 -18.60 41.86
N SER A 140 -22.32 -19.73 42.40
CA SER A 140 -21.24 -20.64 42.00
C SER A 140 -21.51 -21.54 40.78
N LEU A 141 -20.42 -21.83 40.06
CA LEU A 141 -19.93 -23.12 39.53
C LEU A 141 -20.92 -24.26 39.22
N VAL A 142 -20.86 -24.79 37.99
CA VAL A 142 -20.87 -26.25 37.75
C VAL A 142 -19.96 -26.61 36.54
N PHE A 143 -19.03 -27.52 36.81
CA PHE A 143 -18.17 -28.24 35.86
C PHE A 143 -18.98 -29.33 35.13
N HIS A 144 -18.79 -29.51 33.82
CA HIS A 144 -19.02 -30.81 33.19
C HIS A 144 -17.89 -31.16 32.22
N HIS A 145 -17.32 -32.34 32.48
CA HIS A 145 -16.16 -32.95 31.84
C HIS A 145 -16.65 -34.07 30.93
N LEU A 146 -16.38 -34.01 29.62
CA LEU A 146 -16.55 -35.15 28.71
C LEU A 146 -15.41 -35.21 27.67
N HIS A 147 -14.44 -36.06 27.99
CA HIS A 147 -13.76 -37.06 27.14
C HIS A 147 -13.66 -36.81 25.63
N SER A 148 -12.41 -36.60 25.19
CA SER A 148 -11.93 -36.86 23.82
C SER A 148 -11.75 -38.36 23.55
N PRO A 149 -11.76 -38.77 22.27
CA PRO A 149 -10.82 -39.79 21.81
C PRO A 149 -9.96 -39.27 20.63
N PRO A 150 -8.86 -39.99 20.30
CA PRO A 150 -7.68 -39.41 19.66
C PRO A 150 -7.61 -39.70 18.15
N ASN A 151 -7.03 -38.80 17.35
CA ASN A 151 -6.01 -39.19 16.38
C ASN A 151 -5.33 -38.01 15.67
N GLN A 152 -4.01 -38.15 15.57
CA GLN A 152 -3.11 -37.66 14.52
C GLN A 152 -2.96 -36.15 14.37
N THR A 153 -2.05 -35.58 15.15
CA THR A 153 -1.37 -34.32 14.84
C THR A 153 -0.36 -34.54 13.72
N PRO A 154 -0.44 -33.85 12.58
CA PRO A 154 0.75 -33.50 11.84
C PRO A 154 1.47 -32.42 12.64
N THR A 155 2.72 -32.68 13.02
CA THR A 155 3.64 -31.69 13.58
C THR A 155 3.86 -30.57 12.56
N ARG A 156 3.04 -29.51 12.59
CA ARG A 156 3.34 -28.26 11.89
C ARG A 156 4.46 -27.55 12.64
N PRO A 157 5.57 -27.13 11.99
CA PRO A 157 6.52 -26.24 12.62
C PRO A 157 5.84 -24.90 12.94
N ALA A 158 5.92 -24.50 14.21
CA ALA A 158 5.22 -23.35 14.82
C ALA A 158 5.59 -21.95 14.25
N ALA A 159 6.37 -21.87 13.18
CA ALA A 159 6.88 -20.63 12.61
C ALA A 159 6.58 -20.44 11.12
N ALA A 160 5.88 -21.38 10.48
CA ALA A 160 5.49 -21.24 9.08
C ALA A 160 4.55 -20.03 8.92
N MET A 161 4.60 -19.36 7.77
CA MET A 161 3.65 -18.29 7.47
C MET A 161 2.21 -18.82 7.57
N VAL A 162 1.39 -18.11 8.33
CA VAL A 162 -0.04 -18.39 8.46
C VAL A 162 -0.78 -17.14 8.00
N ARG A 163 -1.83 -17.34 7.21
CA ARG A 163 -2.65 -16.24 6.72
C ARG A 163 -3.27 -15.52 7.90
N GLU A 164 -3.18 -14.20 7.91
CA GLU A 164 -3.89 -13.42 8.92
C GLU A 164 -5.39 -13.71 8.78
N ALA A 165 -6.01 -14.25 9.84
CA ALA A 165 -7.45 -14.40 9.84
C ALA A 165 -8.03 -12.99 9.94
N SER A 166 -8.76 -12.53 8.91
CA SER A 166 -9.58 -11.32 8.98
C SER A 166 -10.43 -11.41 10.23
N ARG A 167 -10.03 -10.77 11.34
CA ARG A 167 -10.77 -10.83 12.60
C ARG A 167 -12.14 -10.22 12.29
N PRO A 168 -13.24 -10.98 12.36
CA PRO A 168 -14.54 -10.35 12.36
C PRO A 168 -14.56 -9.51 13.63
N LEU A 169 -14.69 -8.19 13.51
CA LEU A 169 -15.26 -7.42 14.60
C LEU A 169 -16.61 -8.10 14.87
N HIS A 170 -16.74 -8.70 16.05
CA HIS A 170 -17.93 -9.47 16.42
C HIS A 170 -19.12 -8.51 16.42
N LEU A 171 -19.80 -8.37 15.28
CA LEU A 171 -21.10 -7.74 15.24
C LEU A 171 -22.11 -8.72 15.84
N PRO A 172 -23.07 -8.23 16.66
CA PRO A 172 -24.15 -9.07 17.15
C PRO A 172 -24.94 -9.66 15.97
N PRO A 173 -25.51 -10.87 16.12
CA PRO A 173 -26.25 -11.55 15.07
C PRO A 173 -27.62 -10.88 14.90
N SER A 174 -27.65 -9.75 14.19
CA SER A 174 -28.89 -9.06 13.80
C SER A 174 -28.63 -8.04 12.69
N ILE A 175 -27.94 -8.46 11.61
CA ILE A 175 -28.04 -7.83 10.29
C ILE A 175 -28.24 -8.99 9.33
N THR A 176 -29.40 -9.02 8.69
CA THR A 176 -29.77 -10.03 7.69
C THR A 176 -28.75 -10.07 6.55
N ASP A 177 -28.59 -11.27 5.98
CA ASP A 177 -27.89 -11.63 4.74
C ASP A 177 -28.41 -10.87 3.48
N ASP A 178 -28.64 -9.55 3.55
CA ASP A 178 -28.91 -8.70 2.39
C ASP A 178 -27.60 -8.25 1.74
N ASP A 179 -26.64 -9.16 1.67
CA ASP A 179 -25.35 -8.95 1.04
C ASP A 179 -25.55 -9.18 -0.46
N GLU A 180 -25.99 -8.13 -1.15
CA GLU A 180 -26.42 -8.18 -2.55
C GLU A 180 -25.43 -8.98 -3.40
N ASP A 181 -25.83 -10.18 -3.85
CA ASP A 181 -24.98 -10.96 -4.75
C ASP A 181 -24.92 -10.23 -6.09
N LEU A 182 -23.75 -9.69 -6.40
CA LEU A 182 -23.49 -8.94 -7.61
C LEU A 182 -23.09 -9.84 -8.78
N VAL A 183 -22.85 -11.14 -8.54
CA VAL A 183 -22.45 -12.07 -9.58
C VAL A 183 -23.52 -12.17 -10.67
N ASN A 184 -23.10 -12.13 -11.93
CA ASN A 184 -23.95 -12.10 -13.13
C ASN A 184 -24.82 -10.84 -13.29
N LYS A 185 -24.58 -9.79 -12.50
CA LYS A 185 -25.19 -8.48 -12.69
C LYS A 185 -24.27 -7.55 -13.47
N GLN A 186 -24.85 -6.48 -13.99
CA GLN A 186 -24.11 -5.42 -14.65
C GLN A 186 -24.07 -4.18 -13.76
N LEU A 187 -22.89 -3.60 -13.60
CA LEU A 187 -22.64 -2.34 -12.89
C LEU A 187 -22.04 -1.36 -13.88
N GLY A 188 -22.85 -0.46 -14.44
CA GLY A 188 -22.42 0.44 -15.50
C GLY A 188 -22.04 -0.35 -16.75
N ASP A 189 -20.82 -0.16 -17.25
CA ASP A 189 -20.30 -0.92 -18.40
C ASP A 189 -19.62 -2.25 -18.00
N PHE A 190 -19.60 -2.57 -16.70
CA PHE A 190 -18.90 -3.72 -16.16
C PHE A 190 -19.84 -4.89 -15.89
N TYR A 191 -19.57 -6.05 -16.49
CA TYR A 191 -20.28 -7.29 -16.24
C TYR A 191 -19.57 -8.09 -15.15
N ILE A 192 -20.23 -8.25 -14.00
CA ILE A 192 -19.64 -8.90 -12.83
C ILE A 192 -19.70 -10.41 -13.02
N ARG A 193 -18.54 -11.07 -12.94
CA ARG A 193 -18.37 -12.50 -13.25
C ARG A 193 -18.30 -13.40 -12.03
N ARG A 194 -17.40 -13.11 -11.10
CA ARG A 194 -17.20 -13.95 -9.91
C ARG A 194 -16.55 -13.16 -8.78
N LEU A 195 -16.76 -13.63 -7.55
CA LEU A 195 -16.03 -13.14 -6.39
C LEU A 195 -14.55 -13.58 -6.48
N LEU A 196 -13.64 -12.63 -6.29
CA LEU A 196 -12.19 -12.86 -6.18
C LEU A 196 -11.76 -12.98 -4.72
N GLY A 197 -12.33 -12.16 -3.83
CA GLY A 197 -11.97 -12.15 -2.42
C GLY A 197 -12.99 -11.41 -1.55
N MET A 198 -12.91 -11.64 -0.24
CA MET A 198 -13.78 -11.03 0.77
C MET A 198 -12.94 -10.55 1.95
N GLY A 199 -13.06 -9.26 2.27
CA GLY A 199 -12.52 -8.63 3.47
C GLY A 199 -13.61 -8.45 4.53
N ALA A 200 -13.25 -7.82 5.66
CA ALA A 200 -14.19 -7.59 6.76
C ALA A 200 -15.38 -6.67 6.38
N PHE A 201 -15.16 -5.74 5.46
CA PHE A 201 -16.16 -4.74 5.04
C PHE A 201 -16.27 -4.57 3.53
N SER A 202 -15.56 -5.40 2.77
CA SER A 202 -15.47 -5.27 1.32
C SER A 202 -15.51 -6.63 0.63
N LYS A 203 -16.02 -6.65 -0.60
CA LYS A 203 -15.92 -7.78 -1.51
C LYS A 203 -15.23 -7.34 -2.79
N VAL A 204 -14.41 -8.19 -3.36
CA VAL A 204 -13.71 -7.91 -4.62
C VAL A 204 -14.22 -8.87 -5.67
N TYR A 205 -14.70 -8.35 -6.79
CA TYR A 205 -15.24 -9.14 -7.89
C TYR A 205 -14.41 -8.97 -9.17
N LEU A 206 -14.28 -10.04 -9.94
CA LEU A 206 -13.86 -9.95 -11.33
C LEU A 206 -15.03 -9.40 -12.14
N ALA A 207 -14.75 -8.37 -12.94
CA ALA A 207 -15.70 -7.83 -13.89
C ALA A 207 -15.06 -7.67 -15.27
N GLU A 208 -15.89 -7.68 -16.30
CA GLU A 208 -15.47 -7.56 -17.69
C GLU A 208 -16.12 -6.34 -18.33
N ARG A 209 -15.36 -5.57 -19.10
CA ARG A 209 -15.87 -4.46 -19.91
C ARG A 209 -15.43 -4.65 -21.36
N PRO A 210 -16.35 -4.66 -22.34
CA PRO A 210 -15.98 -4.68 -23.75
C PRO A 210 -15.29 -3.37 -24.16
N THR A 211 -14.17 -3.48 -24.85
CA THR A 211 -13.47 -2.35 -25.48
C THR A 211 -14.22 -1.87 -26.74
N PRO A 212 -13.96 -0.64 -27.24
CA PRO A 212 -14.53 -0.17 -28.50
C PRO A 212 -14.21 -1.08 -29.71
N GLN A 213 -13.11 -1.82 -29.63
CA GLN A 213 -12.65 -2.76 -30.66
C GLN A 213 -13.33 -4.14 -30.57
N GLY A 214 -14.08 -4.39 -29.48
CA GLY A 214 -14.80 -5.64 -29.25
C GLY A 214 -14.04 -6.66 -28.39
N ASP A 215 -12.80 -6.38 -28.01
CA ASP A 215 -12.04 -7.21 -27.05
C ASP A 215 -12.59 -7.04 -25.63
N ILE A 216 -12.37 -8.04 -24.77
CA ILE A 216 -12.82 -7.99 -23.37
C ILE A 216 -11.65 -7.57 -22.47
N GLU A 217 -11.86 -6.51 -21.70
CA GLU A 217 -10.95 -6.04 -20.68
C GLU A 217 -11.43 -6.46 -19.28
N ASN A 218 -10.50 -6.90 -18.42
CA ASN A 218 -10.81 -7.40 -17.08
C ASN A 218 -10.51 -6.35 -16.02
N PHE A 219 -11.38 -6.26 -15.02
CA PHE A 219 -11.29 -5.35 -13.88
C PHE A 219 -11.53 -6.09 -12.56
N ALA A 220 -10.96 -5.55 -11.48
CA ALA A 220 -11.29 -5.92 -10.12
C ALA A 220 -12.17 -4.81 -9.50
N ILE A 221 -13.40 -5.14 -9.13
CA ILE A 221 -14.32 -4.19 -8.49
C ILE A 221 -14.41 -4.49 -7.00
N LYS A 222 -13.81 -3.63 -6.19
CA LYS A 222 -13.92 -3.65 -4.72
C LYS A 222 -15.19 -2.93 -4.32
N THR A 223 -16.18 -3.64 -3.80
CA THR A 223 -17.41 -3.06 -3.26
C THR A 223 -17.33 -2.97 -1.74
N ILE A 224 -17.75 -1.84 -1.19
CA ILE A 224 -17.81 -1.56 0.24
C ILE A 224 -19.25 -1.21 0.59
N ASN A 225 -19.82 -1.93 1.55
CA ASN A 225 -21.18 -1.66 2.03
C ASN A 225 -21.24 -0.32 2.78
N LYS A 226 -22.10 0.60 2.32
CA LYS A 226 -22.24 1.94 2.92
C LYS A 226 -22.69 1.90 4.37
N PHE A 227 -23.60 0.99 4.73
CA PHE A 227 -24.10 0.87 6.09
C PHE A 227 -23.00 0.42 7.06
N GLY A 228 -22.14 -0.51 6.64
CA GLY A 228 -20.94 -0.89 7.40
C GLY A 228 -19.94 0.25 7.50
N MET A 229 -19.69 0.94 6.37
CA MET A 229 -18.75 2.05 6.27
C MET A 229 -19.09 3.23 7.19
N TYR A 230 -20.35 3.69 7.21
CA TYR A 230 -20.76 4.83 8.03
C TYR A 230 -20.74 4.55 9.54
N LYS A 231 -20.62 3.29 9.97
CA LYS A 231 -20.51 2.93 11.39
C LYS A 231 -19.09 3.08 11.94
N ASP A 232 -18.08 3.08 11.09
CA ASP A 232 -16.69 3.18 11.51
C ASP A 232 -15.95 4.22 10.67
N PRO A 233 -15.71 5.43 11.22
CA PRO A 233 -15.00 6.50 10.51
C PRO A 233 -13.63 6.09 9.97
N ARG A 234 -13.00 5.07 10.56
CA ARG A 234 -11.69 4.56 10.09
C ARG A 234 -11.81 3.85 8.74
N ILE A 235 -12.94 3.21 8.46
CA ILE A 235 -13.20 2.58 7.17
C ILE A 235 -13.34 3.65 6.08
N LEU A 236 -14.13 4.70 6.35
CA LEU A 236 -14.28 5.81 5.41
C LEU A 236 -12.94 6.49 5.14
N ALA A 237 -12.18 6.82 6.19
CA ALA A 237 -10.86 7.41 6.05
C ALA A 237 -9.90 6.51 5.25
N SER A 238 -9.95 5.19 5.46
CA SER A 238 -9.17 4.22 4.67
C SER A 238 -9.53 4.25 3.19
N ILE A 239 -10.82 4.35 2.85
CA ILE A 239 -11.30 4.40 1.46
C ILE A 239 -10.90 5.72 0.80
N GLU A 240 -11.08 6.85 1.50
CA GLU A 240 -10.68 8.17 1.00
C GLU A 240 -9.18 8.25 0.76
N ARG A 241 -8.36 7.61 1.60
CA ARG A 241 -6.92 7.47 1.37
C ARG A 241 -6.61 6.59 0.17
N GLU A 242 -7.19 5.41 0.08
CA GLU A 242 -6.95 4.48 -1.01
C GLU A 242 -7.28 5.12 -2.36
N VAL A 243 -8.49 5.69 -2.48
CA VAL A 243 -8.91 6.44 -3.67
C VAL A 243 -8.05 7.68 -3.87
N GLY A 244 -7.76 8.42 -2.80
CA GLY A 244 -6.99 9.66 -2.83
C GLY A 244 -5.55 9.46 -3.27
N VAL A 245 -4.90 8.33 -2.95
CA VAL A 245 -3.56 8.01 -3.45
C VAL A 245 -3.63 7.45 -4.86
N LEU A 246 -4.44 6.41 -5.08
CA LEU A 246 -4.48 5.68 -6.34
C LEU A 246 -4.87 6.57 -7.52
N LYS A 247 -5.73 7.57 -7.31
CA LYS A 247 -6.16 8.48 -8.39
C LYS A 247 -5.01 9.27 -9.00
N PHE A 248 -3.93 9.52 -8.27
CA PHE A 248 -2.84 10.39 -8.72
C PHE A 248 -1.53 9.63 -8.97
N ILE A 249 -1.52 8.30 -8.85
CA ILE A 249 -0.32 7.51 -9.14
C ILE A 249 -0.54 6.58 -10.31
N ASP A 250 0.50 6.43 -11.11
CA ASP A 250 0.57 5.46 -12.19
C ASP A 250 1.97 4.85 -12.20
N HIS A 251 2.04 3.54 -11.97
CA HIS A 251 3.29 2.80 -11.93
C HIS A 251 3.01 1.34 -12.30
N PRO A 252 3.83 0.69 -13.16
CA PRO A 252 3.55 -0.67 -13.65
C PRO A 252 3.39 -1.71 -12.54
N ASN A 253 4.07 -1.53 -11.41
CA ASN A 253 4.02 -2.42 -10.24
C ASN A 253 3.06 -1.96 -9.13
N ILE A 254 2.16 -1.02 -9.39
CA ILE A 254 1.08 -0.62 -8.48
C ILE A 254 -0.25 -0.83 -9.19
N VAL A 255 -1.28 -1.24 -8.44
CA VAL A 255 -2.63 -1.37 -9.00
C VAL A 255 -3.18 -0.02 -9.48
N HIS A 256 -3.56 0.06 -10.75
CA HIS A 256 -4.22 1.24 -11.31
C HIS A 256 -5.70 1.31 -10.91
N ILE A 257 -6.18 2.52 -10.59
CA ILE A 257 -7.61 2.79 -10.40
C ILE A 257 -8.22 3.32 -11.70
N GLU A 258 -9.27 2.67 -12.17
CA GLU A 258 -10.01 3.06 -13.38
C GLU A 258 -11.11 4.08 -13.05
N ALA A 259 -11.85 3.83 -11.98
CA ALA A 259 -12.99 4.66 -11.59
C ALA A 259 -13.42 4.38 -10.15
N THR A 260 -14.18 5.30 -9.60
CA THR A 260 -15.04 5.05 -8.44
C THR A 260 -16.50 5.19 -8.84
N MET A 261 -17.35 4.28 -8.39
CA MET A 261 -18.80 4.31 -8.61
C MET A 261 -19.55 4.23 -7.28
N GLU A 262 -20.78 4.72 -7.27
CA GLU A 262 -21.66 4.68 -6.11
C GLU A 262 -23.00 4.06 -6.50
N THR A 263 -23.44 3.03 -5.80
CA THR A 263 -24.80 2.45 -5.92
C THR A 263 -25.65 2.86 -4.72
N GLU A 264 -26.90 2.41 -4.63
CA GLU A 264 -27.72 2.66 -3.44
C GLU A 264 -27.05 2.15 -2.15
N HIS A 265 -26.49 0.95 -2.18
CA HIS A 265 -25.99 0.26 -0.99
C HIS A 265 -24.47 0.22 -0.86
N SER A 266 -23.72 0.50 -1.93
CA SER A 266 -22.27 0.30 -1.95
C SER A 266 -21.50 1.48 -2.57
N LEU A 267 -20.28 1.68 -2.07
CA LEU A 267 -19.22 2.34 -2.84
C LEU A 267 -18.44 1.27 -3.59
N CYS A 268 -18.05 1.55 -4.83
CA CYS A 268 -17.33 0.64 -5.70
C CYS A 268 -16.05 1.30 -6.19
N ILE A 269 -14.91 0.65 -5.98
CA ILE A 269 -13.61 1.07 -6.53
C ILE A 269 -13.29 0.09 -7.65
N VAL A 270 -13.17 0.61 -8.87
CA VAL A 270 -12.81 -0.14 -10.07
C VAL A 270 -11.31 -0.05 -10.24
N LEU A 271 -10.66 -1.20 -10.17
CA LEU A 271 -9.21 -1.35 -10.27
C LEU A 271 -8.87 -2.19 -11.50
N GLU A 272 -7.67 -2.03 -12.03
CA GLU A 272 -7.14 -2.98 -13.00
C GLU A 272 -7.19 -4.40 -12.42
N TYR A 273 -7.50 -5.38 -13.26
CA TYR A 273 -7.37 -6.77 -12.86
C TYR A 273 -5.92 -7.22 -12.97
N ALA A 274 -5.23 -7.24 -11.83
CA ALA A 274 -3.91 -7.83 -11.72
C ALA A 274 -4.01 -9.37 -11.80
N GLN A 275 -3.48 -9.95 -12.87
CA GLN A 275 -3.35 -11.40 -12.99
C GLN A 275 -2.41 -11.95 -11.92
N GLY A 276 -2.68 -13.17 -11.45
CA GLY A 276 -1.79 -13.89 -10.55
C GLY A 276 -2.45 -14.36 -9.26
N VAL A 277 -1.60 -14.56 -8.25
CA VAL A 277 -1.97 -14.94 -6.89
C VAL A 277 -1.35 -13.96 -5.90
N GLU A 278 -1.81 -13.99 -4.66
CA GLU A 278 -1.12 -13.29 -3.56
C GLU A 278 0.32 -13.84 -3.42
N LEU A 279 1.28 -12.96 -3.14
CA LEU A 279 2.66 -13.35 -2.86
C LEU A 279 2.71 -14.31 -1.66
N PHE A 280 1.77 -14.19 -0.72
CA PHE A 280 1.56 -15.14 0.36
C PHE A 280 1.41 -16.59 -0.17
N ASP A 281 0.46 -16.80 -1.08
CA ASP A 281 0.17 -18.12 -1.66
C ASP A 281 1.34 -18.61 -2.51
N PHE A 282 2.01 -17.70 -3.22
CA PHE A 282 3.22 -17.99 -3.98
C PHE A 282 4.34 -18.52 -3.07
N VAL A 283 4.64 -17.83 -1.96
CA VAL A 283 5.66 -18.25 -0.98
C VAL A 283 5.29 -19.61 -0.36
N GLN A 284 4.02 -19.82 -0.01
CA GLN A 284 3.58 -21.10 0.52
C GLN A 284 3.79 -22.23 -0.50
N LYS A 285 3.41 -22.03 -1.76
CA LYS A 285 3.63 -23.02 -2.82
C LYS A 285 5.12 -23.29 -3.06
N LEU A 286 5.94 -22.24 -3.08
CA LEU A 286 7.40 -22.34 -3.25
C LEU A 286 8.01 -23.29 -2.21
N HIS A 287 7.65 -23.14 -0.93
CA HIS A 287 8.25 -23.92 0.16
C HIS A 287 7.59 -25.27 0.44
N THR A 288 6.35 -25.50 -0.02
CA THR A 288 5.63 -26.78 0.18
C THR A 288 5.76 -27.76 -0.98
N SER A 289 6.15 -27.29 -2.17
CA SER A 289 6.18 -28.11 -3.39
C SER A 289 7.36 -29.10 -3.45
N GLY A 290 8.33 -28.98 -2.54
CA GLY A 290 9.55 -29.79 -2.54
C GLY A 290 10.53 -29.43 -3.66
N THR A 291 10.26 -28.37 -4.44
CA THR A 291 11.22 -27.86 -5.42
C THR A 291 12.37 -27.15 -4.72
N PRO A 292 13.61 -27.27 -5.22
CA PRO A 292 14.72 -26.45 -4.73
C PRO A 292 14.38 -24.96 -4.81
N LEU A 293 14.89 -24.20 -3.84
CA LEU A 293 14.67 -22.76 -3.79
C LEU A 293 15.36 -22.08 -4.98
N ASP A 294 14.59 -21.36 -5.80
CA ASP A 294 15.13 -20.54 -6.88
C ASP A 294 15.44 -19.12 -6.36
N GLU A 295 16.68 -18.93 -5.96
CA GLU A 295 17.16 -17.64 -5.48
C GLU A 295 17.15 -16.55 -6.57
N VAL A 296 17.38 -16.93 -7.83
CA VAL A 296 17.36 -15.98 -8.96
C VAL A 296 15.95 -15.40 -9.13
N LEU A 297 14.94 -16.26 -9.00
CA LEU A 297 13.54 -15.82 -9.01
C LEU A 297 13.23 -14.90 -7.83
N ILE A 298 13.63 -15.27 -6.61
CA ILE A 298 13.43 -14.44 -5.40
C ILE A 298 14.09 -13.07 -5.57
N ARG A 299 15.32 -13.03 -6.10
CA ARG A 299 16.06 -11.79 -6.39
C ARG A 299 15.30 -10.90 -7.35
N LYS A 300 14.76 -11.44 -8.46
CA LYS A 300 13.96 -10.69 -9.43
C LYS A 300 12.67 -10.13 -8.81
N ILE A 301 11.99 -10.91 -7.99
CA ILE A 301 10.78 -10.47 -7.26
C ILE A 301 11.15 -9.34 -6.30
N PHE A 302 12.18 -9.53 -5.49
CA PHE A 302 12.56 -8.56 -4.47
C PHE A 302 13.12 -7.27 -5.06
N LEU A 303 13.82 -7.33 -6.20
CA LEU A 303 14.28 -6.15 -6.92
C LEU A 303 13.10 -5.28 -7.41
N GLN A 304 12.04 -5.90 -7.94
CA GLN A 304 10.82 -5.18 -8.29
C GLN A 304 10.16 -4.52 -7.06
N LEU A 305 10.17 -5.19 -5.90
CA LEU A 305 9.66 -4.62 -4.65
C LEU A 305 10.48 -3.40 -4.20
N ILE A 306 11.81 -3.47 -4.28
CA ILE A 306 12.67 -2.33 -3.97
C ILE A 306 12.33 -1.15 -4.90
N HIS A 307 12.29 -1.38 -6.21
CA HIS A 307 12.04 -0.31 -7.18
C HIS A 307 10.69 0.39 -6.96
N VAL A 308 9.60 -0.37 -6.76
CA VAL A 308 8.27 0.24 -6.55
C VAL A 308 8.18 0.97 -5.21
N VAL A 309 8.78 0.45 -4.14
CA VAL A 309 8.78 1.13 -2.83
C VAL A 309 9.66 2.38 -2.86
N GLN A 310 10.82 2.30 -3.52
CA GLN A 310 11.69 3.45 -3.73
C GLN A 310 10.99 4.53 -4.57
N TRP A 311 10.24 4.13 -5.60
CA TRP A 311 9.38 5.04 -6.36
C TRP A 311 8.34 5.71 -5.46
N MET A 312 7.61 4.95 -4.63
CA MET A 312 6.64 5.52 -3.68
C MET A 312 7.32 6.52 -2.73
N HIS A 313 8.45 6.15 -2.13
CA HIS A 313 9.17 6.99 -1.18
C HIS A 313 9.70 8.28 -1.80
N ARG A 314 10.15 8.24 -3.06
CA ARG A 314 10.54 9.44 -3.84
C ARG A 314 9.35 10.35 -4.13
N HIS A 315 8.14 9.80 -4.18
CA HIS A 315 6.89 10.56 -4.29
C HIS A 315 6.25 10.88 -2.93
N ASN A 316 7.02 10.71 -1.85
CA ASN A 316 6.59 10.94 -0.47
C ASN A 316 5.37 10.10 -0.05
N ILE A 317 5.15 8.96 -0.70
CA ILE A 317 4.11 8.02 -0.35
C ILE A 317 4.73 6.90 0.48
N VAL A 318 4.11 6.59 1.61
CA VAL A 318 4.46 5.44 2.45
C VAL A 318 3.26 4.52 2.55
N HIS A 319 3.48 3.22 2.38
CA HIS A 319 2.40 2.25 2.28
C HIS A 319 1.88 1.83 3.66
N ARG A 320 2.80 1.60 4.62
CA ARG A 320 2.54 1.24 6.04
C ARG A 320 1.84 -0.09 6.31
N ASP A 321 1.45 -0.83 5.27
CA ASP A 321 0.94 -2.20 5.38
C ASP A 321 1.51 -3.14 4.30
N LEU A 322 2.81 -3.03 4.02
CA LEU A 322 3.47 -3.95 3.08
C LEU A 322 3.53 -5.35 3.69
N LYS A 323 2.88 -6.29 3.03
CA LYS A 323 2.86 -7.72 3.37
C LYS A 323 2.56 -8.56 2.12
N PRO A 324 2.90 -9.86 2.11
CA PRO A 324 2.68 -10.74 0.97
C PRO A 324 1.21 -10.85 0.52
N GLU A 325 0.24 -10.58 1.39
CA GLU A 325 -1.19 -10.54 1.05
C GLU A 325 -1.56 -9.30 0.21
N ASN A 326 -0.84 -8.19 0.36
CA ASN A 326 -1.04 -6.94 -0.37
C ASN A 326 -0.15 -6.81 -1.62
N ILE A 327 0.47 -7.93 -2.03
CA ILE A 327 1.32 -8.00 -3.22
C ILE A 327 0.79 -9.14 -4.08
N LEU A 328 0.37 -8.84 -5.29
CA LEU A 328 0.00 -9.83 -6.29
C LEU A 328 1.20 -10.15 -7.16
N ILE A 329 1.35 -11.41 -7.55
CA ILE A 329 2.42 -11.88 -8.42
C ILE A 329 1.87 -12.85 -9.47
N HIS A 330 2.29 -12.67 -10.72
CA HIS A 330 2.15 -13.68 -11.76
C HIS A 330 3.49 -13.94 -12.46
N MET A 331 3.56 -15.10 -13.09
CA MET A 331 4.65 -15.46 -13.98
C MET A 331 4.13 -15.33 -15.41
N ASP A 332 4.84 -14.59 -16.26
CA ASP A 332 4.50 -14.54 -17.68
C ASP A 332 4.87 -15.84 -18.41
N ASP A 333 4.58 -15.90 -19.71
CA ASP A 333 4.89 -17.06 -20.56
C ASP A 333 6.40 -17.37 -20.62
N HIS A 334 7.25 -16.39 -20.32
CA HIS A 334 8.71 -16.51 -20.23
C HIS A 334 9.21 -16.78 -18.81
N HIS A 335 8.30 -17.14 -17.89
CA HIS A 335 8.58 -17.38 -16.47
C HIS A 335 9.28 -16.20 -15.79
N GLN A 336 9.01 -14.97 -16.23
CA GLN A 336 9.42 -13.78 -15.51
C GLN A 336 8.34 -13.37 -14.51
N PRO A 337 8.73 -13.04 -13.26
CA PRO A 337 7.78 -12.56 -12.28
C PRO A 337 7.35 -11.14 -12.63
N HIS A 338 6.08 -10.84 -12.43
CA HIS A 338 5.51 -9.50 -12.50
C HIS A 338 4.68 -9.29 -11.24
N LEU A 339 5.01 -8.27 -10.46
CA LEU A 339 4.28 -7.96 -9.24
C LEU A 339 3.47 -6.67 -9.34
N LYS A 340 2.39 -6.61 -8.57
CA LYS A 340 1.59 -5.40 -8.34
C LYS A 340 1.29 -5.25 -6.85
N ILE A 341 1.58 -4.08 -6.29
CA ILE A 341 1.17 -3.70 -4.93
C ILE A 341 -0.30 -3.27 -4.95
N THR A 342 -1.05 -3.73 -3.96
CA THR A 342 -2.47 -3.43 -3.76
C THR A 342 -2.70 -2.88 -2.34
N ASP A 343 -3.93 -2.42 -2.08
CA ASP A 343 -4.44 -1.98 -0.77
C ASP A 343 -3.69 -0.79 -0.13
N PHE A 344 -3.97 0.39 -0.66
CA PHE A 344 -3.45 1.67 -0.14
C PHE A 344 -4.29 2.24 1.00
N GLY A 345 -5.15 1.44 1.64
CA GLY A 345 -6.06 1.91 2.70
C GLY A 345 -5.33 2.52 3.91
N LEU A 346 -4.09 2.09 4.17
CA LEU A 346 -3.24 2.62 5.25
C LEU A 346 -2.15 3.57 4.76
N ALA A 347 -2.08 3.87 3.46
CA ALA A 347 -1.05 4.72 2.90
C ALA A 347 -1.16 6.18 3.40
N ARG A 348 -0.02 6.90 3.36
CA ARG A 348 0.09 8.33 3.69
C ARG A 348 0.98 9.04 2.70
N VAL A 349 0.70 10.32 2.50
CA VAL A 349 1.60 11.25 1.82
C VAL A 349 2.29 12.06 2.91
N ILE A 350 3.60 11.90 3.05
CA ILE A 350 4.39 12.53 4.12
C ILE A 350 4.99 13.86 3.63
N ASP A 351 5.10 14.85 4.51
CA ASP A 351 5.95 16.02 4.25
C ASP A 351 7.41 15.61 4.50
N PRO A 352 8.32 15.74 3.52
CA PRO A 352 9.75 15.47 3.72
C PRO A 352 10.37 16.27 4.87
N HIS A 353 9.84 17.46 5.19
CA HIS A 353 10.33 18.32 6.28
C HIS A 353 9.75 17.93 7.64
N SER A 354 8.63 17.22 7.67
CA SER A 354 7.98 16.71 8.88
C SER A 354 7.42 15.29 8.65
N PRO A 355 8.30 14.29 8.42
CA PRO A 355 7.88 12.96 7.97
C PRO A 355 7.40 12.05 9.12
N ILE A 356 7.36 12.56 10.35
CA ILE A 356 7.10 11.78 11.55
C ILE A 356 5.60 11.54 11.69
N LEU A 357 5.23 10.26 11.75
CA LEU A 357 3.88 9.76 11.97
C LEU A 357 3.78 9.16 13.37
N HIS A 358 2.58 9.17 13.95
CA HIS A 358 2.32 8.64 15.30
C HIS A 358 1.28 7.51 15.35
N THR A 359 0.43 7.40 14.33
CA THR A 359 -0.61 6.38 14.28
C THR A 359 0.01 4.98 14.12
N ARG A 360 -0.36 4.06 15.03
CA ARG A 360 0.00 2.64 14.95
C ARG A 360 -0.99 1.91 14.04
N CYS A 361 -0.51 1.41 12.90
CA CYS A 361 -1.30 0.65 11.93
C CYS A 361 -0.47 -0.48 11.29
N GLY A 362 -1.10 -1.25 10.41
CA GLY A 362 -0.50 -2.39 9.71
C GLY A 362 -0.53 -3.70 10.51
N SER A 363 -0.25 -4.81 9.83
CA SER A 363 -0.18 -6.15 10.44
C SER A 363 0.98 -6.27 11.44
N GLU A 364 0.73 -6.93 12.58
CA GLU A 364 1.63 -6.97 13.73
C GLU A 364 2.97 -7.66 13.44
N GLU A 365 2.96 -8.65 12.56
CA GLU A 365 4.09 -9.48 12.15
C GLU A 365 5.10 -8.73 11.26
N TYR A 366 4.63 -7.72 10.54
CA TYR A 366 5.43 -6.90 9.62
C TYR A 366 5.82 -5.54 10.25
N ALA A 367 5.30 -5.24 11.44
CA ALA A 367 5.53 -3.97 12.12
C ALA A 367 6.99 -3.81 12.60
N ALA A 368 7.55 -2.62 12.36
CA ALA A 368 8.88 -2.25 12.82
C ALA A 368 8.94 -2.05 14.36
N PRO A 369 10.13 -2.14 14.99
CA PRO A 369 10.30 -1.96 16.43
C PRO A 369 9.73 -0.66 16.99
N GLU A 370 9.87 0.45 16.28
CA GLU A 370 9.37 1.78 16.64
C GLU A 370 7.84 1.87 16.65
N ILE A 371 7.16 1.15 15.73
CA ILE A 371 5.70 1.03 15.70
C ILE A 371 5.20 0.28 16.93
N VAL A 372 5.81 -0.88 17.21
CA VAL A 372 5.48 -1.71 18.37
C VAL A 372 5.74 -0.98 19.69
N GLN A 373 6.76 -0.11 19.71
CA GLN A 373 7.10 0.76 20.83
C GLN A 373 6.26 2.03 20.91
N SER A 374 5.34 2.26 19.96
CA SER A 374 4.48 3.45 19.90
C SER A 374 5.28 4.76 19.93
N LYS A 375 6.41 4.78 19.22
CA LYS A 375 7.23 5.97 19.01
C LYS A 375 6.79 6.68 17.73
N GLY A 376 7.06 7.98 17.63
CA GLY A 376 7.03 8.66 16.34
C GLY A 376 8.02 8.01 15.37
N TYR A 377 7.63 7.86 14.11
CA TYR A 377 8.39 7.12 13.11
C TYR A 377 8.32 7.78 11.74
N ASP A 378 9.37 7.61 10.94
CA ASP A 378 9.32 7.89 9.51
C ASP A 378 8.75 6.65 8.80
N GLY A 379 7.63 6.83 8.06
CA GLY A 379 6.95 5.74 7.38
C GLY A 379 7.86 4.98 6.40
N ARG A 380 8.85 5.65 5.81
CA ARG A 380 9.78 5.04 4.85
C ARG A 380 10.60 3.93 5.50
N GLN A 381 11.11 4.17 6.71
CA GLN A 381 11.89 3.17 7.45
C GLN A 381 11.04 1.98 7.89
N THR A 382 9.73 2.17 8.07
CA THR A 382 8.81 1.08 8.42
C THR A 382 8.48 0.20 7.23
N ASP A 383 8.30 0.79 6.04
CA ASP A 383 8.17 0.04 4.78
C ASP A 383 9.46 -0.75 4.48
N THR A 384 10.64 -0.14 4.67
CA THR A 384 11.93 -0.83 4.55
C THR A 384 12.03 -2.04 5.48
N TRP A 385 11.60 -1.91 6.73
CA TRP A 385 11.56 -3.04 7.66
C TRP A 385 10.65 -4.17 7.15
N ALA A 386 9.45 -3.82 6.67
CA ALA A 386 8.49 -4.78 6.13
C ALA A 386 9.06 -5.54 4.92
N LEU A 387 9.83 -4.88 4.04
CA LEU A 387 10.57 -5.53 2.96
C LEU A 387 11.55 -6.59 3.47
N GLY A 388 12.26 -6.33 4.58
CA GLY A 388 13.15 -7.32 5.20
C GLY A 388 12.40 -8.55 5.73
N VAL A 389 11.20 -8.34 6.28
CA VAL A 389 10.31 -9.44 6.72
C VAL A 389 9.83 -10.26 5.50
N ILE A 390 9.44 -9.59 4.41
CA ILE A 390 9.02 -10.22 3.15
C ILE A 390 10.16 -11.01 2.52
N LEU A 391 11.38 -10.45 2.45
CA LEU A 391 12.54 -11.17 1.91
C LEU A 391 12.86 -12.41 2.74
N TYR A 392 12.84 -12.30 4.07
CA TYR A 392 13.03 -13.45 4.94
C TYR A 392 11.96 -14.53 4.69
N ALA A 393 10.71 -14.13 4.50
CA ALA A 393 9.61 -15.04 4.16
C ALA A 393 9.81 -15.71 2.79
N LEU A 394 10.20 -14.96 1.75
CA LEU A 394 10.53 -15.51 0.43
C LEU A 394 11.64 -16.55 0.52
N LEU A 395 12.68 -16.24 1.28
CA LEU A 395 13.84 -17.11 1.45
C LEU A 395 13.50 -18.36 2.24
N THR A 396 12.70 -18.27 3.31
CA THR A 396 12.58 -19.37 4.30
C THR A 396 11.20 -20.02 4.39
N GLY A 397 10.15 -19.39 3.88
CA GLY A 397 8.75 -19.80 4.08
C GLY A 397 8.20 -19.54 5.48
N HIS A 398 8.98 -18.86 6.33
CA HIS A 398 8.68 -18.59 7.73
C HIS A 398 8.81 -17.09 8.00
N LEU A 399 8.18 -16.61 9.07
CA LEU A 399 8.38 -15.23 9.53
C LEU A 399 9.63 -15.13 10.42
N PRO A 400 10.40 -14.02 10.36
CA PRO A 400 11.58 -13.84 11.21
C PRO A 400 11.20 -13.66 12.68
N PHE A 401 10.02 -13.10 12.93
CA PHE A 401 9.41 -12.95 14.25
C PHE A 401 7.98 -13.46 14.17
N SER A 402 7.63 -14.38 15.06
CA SER A 402 6.28 -14.93 15.17
C SER A 402 5.93 -15.13 16.64
N TYR A 403 4.67 -15.43 16.92
CA TYR A 403 4.23 -16.01 18.18
C TYR A 403 3.26 -17.15 17.88
N ASP A 404 3.21 -18.14 18.76
CA ASP A 404 2.30 -19.27 18.60
C ASP A 404 1.20 -19.25 19.67
N ALA A 405 0.04 -18.70 19.30
CA ALA A 405 -1.15 -18.67 20.15
C ALA A 405 -1.64 -20.09 20.51
N THR A 406 -1.43 -21.09 19.65
CA THR A 406 -1.84 -22.48 19.91
C THR A 406 -1.02 -23.11 21.03
N ARG A 407 0.20 -22.60 21.23
CA ARG A 407 1.11 -22.98 22.33
C ARG A 407 0.98 -22.05 23.55
N GLY A 408 -0.02 -21.18 23.56
CA GLY A 408 -0.26 -20.22 24.63
C GLY A 408 0.70 -19.03 24.65
N GLU A 409 1.47 -18.78 23.58
CA GLU A 409 2.22 -17.53 23.43
C GLU A 409 1.23 -16.37 23.20
N ARG A 410 1.57 -15.18 23.70
CA ARG A 410 0.78 -13.96 23.50
C ARG A 410 1.47 -13.08 22.48
N VAL A 411 0.72 -12.14 21.90
CA VAL A 411 1.27 -11.12 21.00
C VAL A 411 2.40 -10.30 21.65
N THR A 412 2.41 -10.16 22.98
CA THR A 412 3.51 -9.49 23.70
C THR A 412 4.87 -10.17 23.50
N GLN A 413 4.90 -11.49 23.27
CA GLN A 413 6.13 -12.22 22.94
C GLN A 413 6.60 -11.89 21.53
N LEU A 414 5.69 -11.73 20.56
CA LEU A 414 6.01 -11.23 19.22
C LEU A 414 6.66 -9.85 19.32
N PHE A 415 6.03 -8.92 20.03
CA PHE A 415 6.54 -7.56 20.24
C PHE A 415 7.93 -7.55 20.87
N TYR A 416 8.17 -8.41 21.86
CA TYR A 416 9.49 -8.58 22.46
C TYR A 416 10.54 -9.07 21.44
N ARG A 417 10.20 -10.04 20.58
CA ARG A 417 11.08 -10.56 19.54
C ARG A 417 11.41 -9.49 18.51
N ILE A 418 10.42 -8.75 18.03
CA ILE A 418 10.57 -7.61 17.11
C ILE A 418 11.53 -6.57 17.70
N VAL A 419 11.31 -6.15 18.94
CA VAL A 419 12.13 -5.13 19.62
C VAL A 419 13.57 -5.57 19.85
N ARG A 420 13.82 -6.87 20.06
CA ARG A 420 15.19 -7.39 20.14
C ARG A 420 15.86 -7.47 18.77
N SER A 421 15.08 -7.56 17.70
CA SER A 421 15.54 -7.63 16.30
C SER A 421 16.58 -8.73 16.09
N GLN A 422 16.40 -9.88 16.77
CA GLN A 422 17.26 -11.04 16.66
C GLN A 422 16.63 -12.05 15.70
N VAL A 423 17.03 -11.98 14.43
CA VAL A 423 16.60 -12.90 13.38
C VAL A 423 17.14 -14.31 13.66
N LYS A 424 16.27 -15.32 13.58
CA LYS A 424 16.65 -16.72 13.81
C LYS A 424 16.51 -17.52 12.53
N TRP A 425 17.63 -17.92 11.95
CA TRP A 425 17.65 -18.73 10.73
C TRP A 425 17.42 -20.22 11.02
N PRO A 426 16.74 -20.97 10.12
CA PRO A 426 16.61 -22.42 10.24
C PRO A 426 17.97 -23.14 10.28
N LYS A 427 18.10 -24.18 11.11
CA LYS A 427 19.38 -24.88 11.33
C LYS A 427 19.82 -25.76 10.15
N ASP A 428 18.85 -26.31 9.42
CA ASP A 428 19.07 -27.22 8.30
C ASP A 428 19.24 -26.45 6.97
N TRP A 429 19.35 -25.12 7.05
CA TRP A 429 19.60 -24.26 5.92
C TRP A 429 21.08 -24.37 5.52
N ASP A 430 21.36 -24.65 4.25
CA ASP A 430 22.74 -24.63 3.74
C ASP A 430 23.21 -23.17 3.66
N LEU A 431 23.72 -22.67 4.80
CA LEU A 431 24.05 -21.27 5.05
C LEU A 431 25.14 -20.72 4.10
N ALA A 432 25.85 -21.58 3.38
CA ALA A 432 26.93 -21.18 2.48
C ALA A 432 26.43 -20.61 1.15
N TYR A 433 25.28 -21.07 0.63
CA TYR A 433 24.78 -20.68 -0.69
C TYR A 433 24.03 -19.33 -0.70
N LEU A 434 23.54 -18.88 0.47
CA LEU A 434 22.68 -17.69 0.62
C LEU A 434 23.30 -16.61 1.52
N SER A 435 24.63 -16.58 1.63
CA SER A 435 25.33 -15.64 2.53
C SER A 435 24.94 -14.19 2.27
N ASP A 436 24.74 -13.83 1.01
CA ASP A 436 24.53 -12.44 0.61
C ASP A 436 23.07 -12.02 0.80
N ALA A 437 22.12 -12.92 0.48
CA ALA A 437 20.70 -12.75 0.77
C ALA A 437 20.47 -12.57 2.28
N ARG A 438 21.15 -13.40 3.08
CA ARG A 438 21.12 -13.33 4.55
C ARG A 438 21.68 -11.99 5.05
N GLN A 439 22.83 -11.57 4.54
CA GLN A 439 23.43 -10.29 4.90
C GLN A 439 22.49 -9.12 4.56
N LEU A 440 21.80 -9.16 3.42
CA LEU A 440 20.80 -8.16 3.06
C LEU A 440 19.67 -8.12 4.10
N VAL A 441 19.07 -9.26 4.47
CA VAL A 441 18.03 -9.31 5.52
C VAL A 441 18.54 -8.75 6.84
N GLU A 442 19.76 -9.10 7.26
CA GLU A 442 20.36 -8.63 8.51
C GLU A 442 20.66 -7.12 8.48
N LYS A 443 20.96 -6.54 7.31
CA LYS A 443 21.12 -5.08 7.11
C LYS A 443 19.79 -4.32 7.07
N ILE A 444 18.71 -4.97 6.64
CA ILE A 444 17.36 -4.39 6.64
C ILE A 444 16.73 -4.44 8.05
N LEU A 445 16.77 -5.60 8.71
CA LEU A 445 16.12 -5.85 10.01
C LEU A 445 16.94 -5.32 11.19
N VAL A 446 17.45 -4.10 11.05
CA VAL A 446 18.19 -3.37 12.09
C VAL A 446 17.21 -2.60 12.96
N ARG A 447 17.40 -2.71 14.29
CA ARG A 447 16.49 -2.11 15.27
C ARG A 447 16.37 -0.60 15.13
N GLN A 448 17.50 0.09 15.03
CA GLN A 448 17.57 1.55 14.93
C GLN A 448 17.23 1.95 13.49
N PRO A 449 16.11 2.67 13.24
CA PRO A 449 15.69 3.05 11.90
C PRO A 449 16.81 3.73 11.10
N GLU A 450 17.53 4.65 11.72
CA GLU A 450 18.64 5.42 11.13
C GLU A 450 19.85 4.60 10.70
N LEU A 451 19.96 3.35 11.16
CA LEU A 451 21.03 2.42 10.80
C LEU A 451 20.58 1.33 9.80
N ARG A 452 19.29 1.32 9.41
CA ARG A 452 18.81 0.41 8.36
C ARG A 452 19.40 0.85 7.03
N ILE A 453 19.82 -0.14 6.25
CA ILE A 453 20.26 0.10 4.87
C ILE A 453 19.15 0.80 4.07
N SER A 454 19.52 1.83 3.31
CA SER A 454 18.58 2.53 2.43
C SER A 454 18.25 1.70 1.19
N LEU A 455 17.12 1.97 0.53
CA LEU A 455 16.74 1.27 -0.70
C LEU A 455 17.77 1.44 -1.81
N ASP A 456 18.35 2.64 -1.95
CA ASP A 456 19.41 2.92 -2.94
C ASP A 456 20.68 2.09 -2.67
N GLU A 457 21.04 1.90 -1.39
CA GLU A 457 22.20 1.08 -1.01
C GLU A 457 21.96 -0.43 -1.16
N MET A 458 20.72 -0.90 -1.03
CA MET A 458 20.39 -2.34 -1.16
C MET A 458 20.73 -2.85 -2.56
N GLU A 459 20.40 -2.09 -3.60
CA GLU A 459 20.62 -2.45 -5.00
C GLU A 459 22.11 -2.59 -5.36
N GLN A 460 22.99 -1.95 -4.57
CA GLN A 460 24.44 -1.99 -4.79
C GLN A 460 25.12 -3.18 -4.10
N LEU A 461 24.38 -4.01 -3.38
CA LEU A 461 24.95 -5.20 -2.74
C LEU A 461 25.22 -6.30 -3.75
N ASP A 462 26.28 -7.08 -3.49
CA ASP A 462 26.70 -8.23 -4.31
C ASP A 462 25.58 -9.24 -4.57
N TRP A 463 24.57 -9.30 -3.70
CA TRP A 463 23.42 -10.15 -3.91
C TRP A 463 22.63 -9.82 -5.19
N PHE A 464 22.67 -8.59 -5.69
CA PHE A 464 22.00 -8.17 -6.92
C PHE A 464 22.92 -8.10 -8.15
N SER A 465 24.23 -8.31 -7.96
CA SER A 465 25.26 -8.21 -9.01
C SER A 465 25.29 -9.37 -10.00
#